data_AF-A0A9P0D4J9-F1
#
_entry.id   AF-A0A9P0D4J9-F1
#
_cell.length_a   1.000
_cell.length_b   1.000
_cell.length_c   1.000
_cell.angle_alpha   90.00
_cell.angle_beta   90.00
_cell.angle_gamma   90.00
#
_symmetry.space_group_name_H-M   'P 1'
#
loop_
_entity.id
_entity.type
_entity.pdbx_description
1 polymer ?
#
loop_
_entity_poly.entity_id
_entity_poly.type
_entity_poly.pdbx_seq_one_letter_code
_entity_poly.pdbx_strand_id
1 'polypeptide(L)'
;MNRGQAGPRIHVPDELREVLLEFTISYLLEQPGDVINYASEYFTRLREVRTTAIIFDQAGDASQEELLSPDESVISRDEEPSITRFSGRRKSVFAETYDPEEDDDEDGNKIVYPKSDEQRQRLSSAVGNILLFRSLDSEQMNEVLDAMFERIVKKDELVIRQGDDGDNFYVIQNGTYHVLVSTDNSPEPKHIHTYEDSGSFGELALLYNMPRAATVKAVSEGSLWAMDRHTFRRIVLKSAFKKRKMYETLIESVPMLKTLQPYERMNLADALVPRVFKDGDRIIKQGDAADGMYFVEQGQIIISVLDDSGKEVEINRIIKGGYFGELALVTHRPRAASAFCDGDVRCAFLDVEAFERLLGPCMEIMKRNITDYEEQMLKIFGSKHNIRDIR
;
A
#
# COMPACT_ATOMS: atom_id res chain seq x y z
N MET A 1 42.65 51.61 -16.25
CA MET A 1 42.01 52.16 -15.03
C MET A 1 40.75 51.36 -14.73
N ASN A 2 40.48 51.11 -13.44
CA ASN A 2 39.39 50.34 -12.83
C ASN A 2 39.34 48.81 -13.03
N ARG A 3 40.10 48.09 -12.20
CA ARG A 3 39.67 46.77 -11.69
C ARG A 3 38.73 47.03 -10.51
N GLY A 4 37.51 46.51 -10.61
CA GLY A 4 36.48 46.62 -9.57
C GLY A 4 36.95 46.04 -8.25
N GLN A 5 36.66 46.78 -7.18
CA GLN A 5 36.88 46.37 -5.79
C GLN A 5 36.13 45.07 -5.51
N ALA A 6 36.86 43.99 -5.25
CA ALA A 6 36.28 42.81 -4.62
C ALA A 6 35.91 43.19 -3.17
N GLY A 7 34.63 43.14 -2.84
CA GLY A 7 34.15 43.37 -1.48
C GLY A 7 34.80 42.37 -0.49
N PRO A 8 34.85 42.71 0.80
CA PRO A 8 35.51 41.88 1.80
C PRO A 8 34.86 40.48 1.82
N ARG A 9 35.68 39.43 1.66
CA ARG A 9 35.25 38.04 1.88
C ARG A 9 34.84 37.92 3.35
N ILE A 10 33.53 37.78 3.59
CA ILE A 10 32.99 37.58 4.94
C ILE A 10 33.43 36.19 5.41
N HIS A 11 34.32 36.16 6.40
CA HIS A 11 34.72 34.93 7.06
C HIS A 11 33.69 34.61 8.14
N VAL A 12 32.88 33.56 7.93
CA VAL A 12 31.95 33.07 8.95
C VAL A 12 32.76 32.30 9.99
N PRO A 13 32.68 32.65 11.29
CA PRO A 13 33.35 31.89 12.34
C PRO A 13 32.88 30.44 12.37
N ASP A 14 33.81 29.49 12.54
CA ASP A 14 33.48 28.06 12.59
C ASP A 14 32.49 27.74 13.73
N GLU A 15 32.62 28.43 14.87
CA GLU A 15 31.72 28.29 16.02
C GLU A 15 30.28 28.66 15.69
N LEU A 16 30.06 29.70 14.86
CA LEU A 16 28.73 30.10 14.43
C LEU A 16 28.11 29.02 13.52
N ARG A 17 28.93 28.40 12.67
CA ARG A 17 28.49 27.31 11.79
C ARG A 17 28.06 26.09 12.60
N GLU A 18 28.84 25.71 13.61
CA GLU A 18 28.55 24.55 14.46
C GLU A 18 27.26 24.74 15.26
N VAL A 19 27.11 25.89 15.93
CA VAL A 19 25.91 26.19 16.73
C VAL A 19 24.63 26.19 15.89
N LEU A 20 24.69 26.75 14.67
CA LEU A 20 23.54 26.75 13.77
C LEU A 20 23.23 25.35 13.21
N LEU A 21 24.27 24.53 12.98
CA LEU A 21 24.10 23.14 12.53
C LEU A 21 23.39 22.32 13.61
N GLU A 22 23.83 22.41 14.86
CA GLU A 22 23.21 21.70 15.99
C GLU A 22 21.76 22.13 16.22
N PHE A 23 21.47 23.44 16.17
CA PHE A 23 20.11 23.95 16.21
C PHE A 23 19.25 23.35 15.09
N THR A 24 19.78 23.32 13.86
CA THR A 24 19.06 22.81 12.69
C THR A 24 18.77 21.31 12.84
N ILE A 25 19.72 20.54 13.34
CA ILE A 25 19.54 19.11 13.62
C ILE A 25 18.45 18.92 14.69
N SER A 26 18.51 19.67 15.79
CA SER A 26 17.53 19.61 16.88
C SER A 26 16.10 19.93 16.38
N TYR A 27 15.95 21.00 15.60
CA TYR A 27 14.66 21.38 15.00
C TYR A 27 14.11 20.32 14.04
N LEU A 28 14.98 19.71 13.22
CA LEU A 28 14.57 18.66 12.27
C LEU A 28 14.15 17.35 12.97
N LEU A 29 14.74 17.05 14.13
CA LEU A 29 14.40 15.86 14.93
C LEU A 29 13.08 16.06 15.69
N GLU A 30 12.88 17.23 16.30
CA GLU A 30 11.72 17.49 17.17
C GLU A 30 10.50 18.04 16.42
N GLN A 31 10.70 18.58 15.21
CA GLN A 31 9.67 19.17 14.34
C GLN A 31 8.65 20.08 15.06
N PRO A 32 9.10 21.08 15.84
CA PRO A 32 8.18 21.97 16.53
C PRO A 32 7.45 22.88 15.54
N GLY A 33 6.20 23.24 15.85
CA GLY A 33 5.34 24.03 14.96
C GLY A 33 5.72 25.50 14.80
N ASP A 34 6.57 26.05 15.68
CA ASP A 34 7.01 27.44 15.68
C ASP A 34 8.53 27.55 15.86
N VAL A 35 9.21 27.95 14.78
CA VAL A 35 10.67 28.09 14.72
C VAL A 35 11.20 29.15 15.67
N ILE A 36 10.47 30.25 15.86
CA ILE A 36 10.99 31.42 16.60
C ILE A 36 10.99 31.13 18.09
N ASN A 37 9.87 30.60 18.60
CA ASN A 37 9.77 30.22 20.00
C ASN A 37 10.75 29.10 20.34
N TYR A 38 10.87 28.10 19.46
CA TYR A 38 11.83 27.02 19.63
C TYR A 38 13.29 27.51 19.63
N ALA A 39 13.65 28.40 18.71
CA ALA A 39 14.99 29.01 18.69
C ALA A 39 15.28 29.77 19.98
N SER A 40 14.31 30.55 20.48
CA SER A 40 14.46 31.29 21.73
C SER A 40 14.75 30.36 22.90
N GLU A 41 13.99 29.27 23.04
CA GLU A 41 14.19 28.28 24.10
C GLU A 41 15.51 27.52 23.95
N TYR A 42 15.81 27.06 22.74
CA TYR A 42 17.03 26.31 22.43
C TYR A 42 18.29 27.13 22.76
N PHE A 43 18.39 28.37 22.29
CA PHE A 43 19.55 29.22 22.56
C PHE A 43 19.61 29.71 24.01
N THR A 44 18.46 29.82 24.70
CA THR A 44 18.43 30.12 26.14
C THR A 44 19.01 28.96 26.93
N ARG A 45 18.59 27.73 26.63
CA ARG A 45 19.15 26.51 27.22
C ARG A 45 20.64 26.39 26.94
N LEU A 46 21.05 26.52 25.68
CA LEU A 46 22.46 26.44 25.27
C LEU A 46 23.34 27.45 26.01
N ARG A 47 22.83 28.66 26.27
CA ARG A 47 23.52 29.69 27.07
C ARG A 47 23.68 29.28 28.54
N GLU A 48 22.65 28.69 29.14
CA GLU A 48 22.70 28.23 30.54
C GLU A 48 23.72 27.09 30.73
N VAL A 49 23.78 26.16 29.79
CA VAL A 49 24.77 25.06 29.78
C VAL A 49 26.19 25.61 29.70
N ARG A 50 26.46 26.53 28.76
CA ARG A 50 27.78 27.18 28.62
C ARG A 50 28.15 27.98 29.87
N THR A 51 27.19 28.65 30.51
CA THR A 51 27.44 29.41 31.74
C THR A 51 27.80 28.48 32.91
N THR A 52 27.14 27.32 32.99
CA THR A 52 27.40 26.32 34.03
C THR A 52 28.79 25.68 33.84
N ALA A 53 29.18 25.36 32.60
CA ALA A 53 30.51 24.82 32.29
C ALA A 53 31.66 25.76 32.70
N ILE A 54 31.49 27.08 32.51
CA ILE A 54 32.50 28.09 32.89
C ILE A 54 32.71 28.18 34.42
N ILE A 55 31.66 27.94 35.20
CA ILE A 55 31.72 27.99 36.68
C ILE A 55 32.48 26.77 37.24
N PHE A 56 32.34 25.60 36.61
CA PHE A 56 33.06 24.39 37.01
C PHE A 56 34.55 24.42 36.61
N ASP A 57 34.94 25.13 35.56
CA ASP A 57 36.33 25.22 35.08
C ASP A 57 37.24 26.14 35.95
N GLN A 58 36.66 27.02 36.79
CA GLN A 58 37.43 27.87 37.73
C GLN A 58 37.71 27.22 39.09
N ALA A 59 37.06 26.12 39.42
CA ALA A 59 37.30 25.33 40.62
C ALA A 59 38.20 24.14 40.26
N GLY A 60 39.51 24.39 40.14
CA GLY A 60 40.46 23.41 39.64
C GLY A 60 40.45 22.09 40.40
N ASP A 61 40.07 21.01 39.71
CA ASP A 61 40.63 19.69 39.91
C ASP A 61 40.62 18.91 38.58
N ALA A 62 41.75 18.25 38.30
CA ALA A 62 42.01 17.60 37.03
C ALA A 62 41.45 16.17 37.05
N SER A 63 40.31 15.96 36.40
CA SER A 63 39.97 14.66 35.82
C SER A 63 39.08 14.86 34.59
N GLN A 64 39.50 14.23 33.49
CA GLN A 64 38.75 14.19 32.23
C GLN A 64 37.48 13.36 32.45
N GLU A 65 36.33 14.02 32.58
CA GLU A 65 35.02 13.39 32.41
C GLU A 65 34.27 14.08 31.26
N GLU A 66 33.76 13.26 30.36
CA GLU A 66 32.98 13.65 29.18
C GLU A 66 31.76 14.48 29.60
N LEU A 67 31.60 15.66 28.99
CA LEU A 67 30.46 16.55 29.20
C LEU A 67 29.17 15.87 28.72
N LEU A 68 28.39 15.36 29.68
CA LEU A 68 27.03 14.85 29.47
C LEU A 68 26.04 16.01 29.21
N SER A 69 25.13 15.77 28.27
CA SER A 69 23.98 16.62 27.96
C SER A 69 23.09 16.84 29.20
N PRO A 70 22.69 18.08 29.52
CA PRO A 70 21.84 18.37 30.67
C PRO A 70 20.37 18.11 30.33
N ASP A 71 19.91 16.88 30.56
CA ASP A 71 18.47 16.59 30.62
C ASP A 71 18.12 15.57 31.72
N GLU A 72 18.78 15.65 32.87
CA GLU A 72 18.32 14.94 34.08
C GLU A 72 18.18 15.92 35.25
N SER A 73 17.06 16.64 35.29
CA SER A 73 16.55 17.14 36.56
C SER A 73 15.03 16.98 36.67
N VAL A 74 14.66 15.92 37.39
CA VAL A 74 13.49 15.79 38.27
C VAL A 74 12.11 16.04 37.65
N ILE A 75 11.58 15.00 36.98
CA ILE A 75 10.14 14.75 36.96
C ILE A 75 9.94 13.32 37.47
N SER A 76 9.32 13.20 38.65
CA SER A 76 8.78 11.93 39.14
C SER A 76 7.72 11.42 38.16
N ARG A 77 8.08 10.48 37.31
CA ARG A 77 7.17 9.66 36.52
C ARG A 77 7.70 8.24 36.58
N ASP A 78 6.84 7.32 36.98
CA ASP A 78 7.10 5.89 36.98
C ASP A 78 7.87 5.50 35.70
N GLU A 79 9.05 4.89 35.89
CA GLU A 79 9.97 4.56 34.81
C GLU A 79 9.29 3.68 33.74
N GLU A 80 8.94 4.28 32.60
CA GLU A 80 8.82 3.52 31.37
C GLU A 80 10.23 3.12 30.92
N PRO A 81 10.51 1.84 30.66
CA PRO A 81 11.84 1.41 30.28
C PRO A 81 12.26 2.10 28.97
N SER A 82 13.44 2.70 28.99
CA SER A 82 14.03 3.35 27.82
C SER A 82 14.29 2.30 26.73
N ILE A 83 13.51 2.34 25.65
CA ILE A 83 13.83 1.59 24.44
C ILE A 83 15.04 2.28 23.82
N THR A 84 16.23 1.71 23.96
CA THR A 84 17.47 2.16 23.30
C THR A 84 17.36 1.97 21.78
N ARG A 85 16.62 2.88 21.12
CA ARG A 85 16.24 2.80 19.70
C ARG A 85 17.42 2.89 18.71
N PHE A 86 18.64 3.21 19.16
CA PHE A 86 19.76 3.53 18.28
C PHE A 86 21.00 2.61 18.39
N SER A 87 20.99 1.57 19.24
CA SER A 87 22.16 0.67 19.40
C SER A 87 22.08 -0.66 18.64
N GLY A 88 20.97 -0.95 17.94
CA GLY A 88 20.74 -2.25 17.29
C GLY A 88 20.99 -2.23 15.78
N ARG A 89 21.81 -3.18 15.29
CA ARG A 89 21.88 -3.47 13.84
C ARG A 89 20.52 -4.00 13.37
N ARG A 90 19.93 -3.37 12.34
CA ARG A 90 18.71 -3.87 11.70
C ARG A 90 18.94 -5.29 11.18
N LYS A 91 18.17 -6.24 11.70
CA LYS A 91 18.20 -7.65 11.26
C LYS A 91 17.26 -7.83 10.07
N SER A 92 17.67 -8.65 9.11
CA SER A 92 16.79 -9.08 8.03
C SER A 92 15.69 -9.98 8.57
N VAL A 93 14.49 -9.84 8.02
CA VAL A 93 13.34 -10.72 8.28
C VAL A 93 13.00 -11.48 7.02
N PHE A 94 12.59 -12.73 7.18
CA PHE A 94 12.21 -13.61 6.07
C PHE A 94 10.92 -14.34 6.41
N ALA A 95 10.22 -14.74 5.36
CA ALA A 95 9.09 -15.65 5.43
C ALA A 95 9.40 -16.87 4.54
N GLU A 96 8.59 -17.91 4.69
CA GLU A 96 8.67 -19.08 3.82
C GLU A 96 8.48 -18.70 2.34
N THR A 97 9.22 -19.40 1.48
CA THR A 97 9.08 -19.31 0.04
C THR A 97 7.76 -19.96 -0.39
N TYR A 98 7.07 -19.31 -1.32
CA TYR A 98 5.84 -19.83 -1.90
C TYR A 98 5.93 -19.61 -3.41
N ASP A 99 5.81 -20.69 -4.17
CA ASP A 99 5.75 -20.64 -5.62
C ASP A 99 4.28 -20.79 -6.07
N PRO A 100 3.65 -19.71 -6.57
CA PRO A 100 2.27 -19.78 -7.04
C PRO A 100 2.09 -20.56 -8.35
N GLU A 101 3.15 -20.84 -9.10
CA GLU A 101 3.07 -21.61 -10.35
C GLU A 101 2.98 -23.12 -10.09
N GLU A 102 3.63 -23.61 -9.03
CA GLU A 102 3.64 -25.02 -8.64
C GLU A 102 2.45 -25.41 -7.75
N ASP A 103 1.67 -24.43 -7.25
CA ASP A 103 0.46 -24.66 -6.44
C ASP A 103 -0.72 -25.02 -7.35
N ASP A 104 -0.70 -26.26 -7.87
CA ASP A 104 -1.75 -26.84 -8.70
C ASP A 104 -3.12 -26.80 -8.01
N ASP A 105 -4.14 -26.31 -8.71
CA ASP A 105 -5.51 -26.21 -8.20
C ASP A 105 -6.16 -27.59 -7.89
N GLU A 106 -5.51 -28.71 -8.26
CA GLU A 106 -6.02 -30.08 -8.05
C GLU A 106 -5.96 -30.55 -6.58
N ASP A 107 -5.08 -30.00 -5.74
CA ASP A 107 -5.05 -30.27 -4.29
C ASP A 107 -5.79 -29.19 -3.46
N GLY A 108 -6.42 -28.23 -4.14
CA GLY A 108 -6.98 -27.00 -3.60
C GLY A 108 -8.32 -27.16 -2.88
N ASN A 109 -8.34 -27.86 -1.74
CA ASN A 109 -9.43 -27.67 -0.78
C ASN A 109 -9.37 -26.22 -0.28
N LYS A 110 -10.22 -25.35 -0.86
CA LYS A 110 -10.55 -24.06 -0.24
C LYS A 110 -10.95 -24.38 1.20
N ILE A 111 -10.11 -23.95 2.14
CA ILE A 111 -10.36 -24.22 3.55
C ILE A 111 -11.53 -23.32 3.93
N VAL A 112 -12.70 -23.91 4.16
CA VAL A 112 -13.90 -23.19 4.54
C VAL A 112 -14.34 -23.69 5.90
N TYR A 113 -14.17 -22.84 6.91
CA TYR A 113 -14.77 -23.04 8.22
C TYR A 113 -16.10 -22.28 8.28
N PRO A 114 -17.23 -22.98 8.52
CA PRO A 114 -18.55 -22.37 8.50
C PRO A 114 -18.68 -21.30 9.60
N LYS A 115 -19.32 -20.18 9.26
CA LYS A 115 -19.58 -19.03 10.14
C LYS A 115 -21.00 -18.55 9.90
N SER A 116 -21.67 -18.04 10.93
CA SER A 116 -22.93 -17.34 10.74
C SER A 116 -22.72 -16.00 10.03
N ASP A 117 -23.76 -15.45 9.42
CA ASP A 117 -23.70 -14.13 8.77
C ASP A 117 -23.31 -13.04 9.77
N GLU A 118 -23.79 -13.11 11.01
CA GLU A 118 -23.42 -12.18 12.07
C GLU A 118 -21.94 -12.29 12.45
N GLN A 119 -21.42 -13.52 12.60
CA GLN A 119 -20.00 -13.75 12.88
C GLN A 119 -19.13 -13.23 11.74
N ARG A 120 -19.52 -13.50 10.49
CA ARG A 120 -18.79 -13.04 9.29
C ARG A 120 -18.76 -11.51 9.22
N GLN A 121 -19.87 -10.84 9.50
CA GLN A 121 -19.95 -9.38 9.49
C GLN A 121 -19.09 -8.74 10.59
N ARG A 122 -19.12 -9.28 11.80
CA ARG A 122 -18.25 -8.82 12.91
C ARG A 122 -16.78 -9.02 12.58
N LEU A 123 -16.42 -10.20 12.08
CA LEU A 123 -15.05 -10.53 11.70
C LEU A 123 -14.53 -9.62 10.58
N SER A 124 -15.34 -9.41 9.54
CA SER A 124 -15.03 -8.48 8.44
C SER A 124 -14.80 -7.05 8.94
N SER A 125 -15.63 -6.59 9.88
CA SER A 125 -15.49 -5.25 10.49
C SER A 125 -14.22 -5.14 11.35
N ALA A 126 -13.87 -6.20 12.08
CA ALA A 126 -12.68 -6.24 12.92
C ALA A 126 -11.37 -6.23 12.11
N VAL A 127 -11.32 -6.99 11.00
CA VAL A 127 -10.11 -7.06 10.17
C VAL A 127 -9.98 -5.89 9.17
N GLY A 128 -11.07 -5.22 8.81
CA GLY A 128 -11.08 -4.20 7.75
C GLY A 128 -10.14 -3.01 7.99
N ASN A 129 -9.83 -2.67 9.25
CA ASN A 129 -8.93 -1.58 9.60
C ASN A 129 -7.45 -2.00 9.70
N ILE A 130 -7.16 -3.30 9.65
CA ILE A 130 -5.81 -3.82 9.75
C ILE A 130 -5.11 -3.67 8.39
N LEU A 131 -3.88 -3.15 8.40
CA LEU A 131 -3.11 -2.79 7.21
C LEU A 131 -3.05 -3.93 6.17
N LEU A 132 -2.88 -5.18 6.63
CA LEU A 132 -2.76 -6.36 5.78
C LEU A 132 -4.04 -6.70 5.01
N PHE A 133 -5.19 -6.33 5.54
CA PHE A 133 -6.50 -6.68 4.99
C PHE A 133 -7.15 -5.52 4.25
N ARG A 134 -6.75 -4.28 4.54
CA ARG A 134 -7.28 -3.06 3.90
C ARG A 134 -7.08 -3.04 2.38
N SER A 135 -6.02 -3.66 1.88
CA SER A 135 -5.71 -3.70 0.44
C SER A 135 -6.32 -4.89 -0.30
N LEU A 136 -7.00 -5.80 0.41
CA LEU A 136 -7.62 -6.96 -0.21
C LEU A 136 -8.92 -6.56 -0.91
N ASP A 137 -9.16 -7.14 -2.08
CA ASP A 137 -10.47 -7.03 -2.72
C ASP A 137 -11.51 -7.89 -1.99
N SER A 138 -12.79 -7.72 -2.34
CA SER A 138 -13.88 -8.42 -1.67
C SER A 138 -13.82 -9.94 -1.82
N GLU A 139 -13.27 -10.46 -2.91
CA GLU A 139 -13.14 -11.90 -3.15
C GLU A 139 -12.03 -12.47 -2.27
N GLN A 140 -10.87 -11.82 -2.24
CA GLN A 140 -9.75 -12.15 -1.36
C GLN A 140 -10.14 -12.07 0.11
N MET A 141 -10.84 -11.01 0.52
CA MET A 141 -11.35 -10.87 1.88
C MET A 141 -12.27 -12.03 2.25
N ASN A 142 -13.16 -12.44 1.34
CA ASN A 142 -14.05 -13.58 1.58
C ASN A 142 -13.27 -14.89 1.74
N GLU A 143 -12.28 -15.16 0.89
CA GLU A 143 -11.43 -16.36 1.01
C GLU A 143 -10.64 -16.39 2.32
N VAL A 144 -10.11 -15.24 2.74
CA VAL A 144 -9.45 -15.07 4.04
C VAL A 144 -10.42 -15.38 5.18
N LEU A 145 -11.62 -14.80 5.18
CA LEU A 145 -12.62 -15.01 6.21
C LEU A 145 -13.08 -16.48 6.26
N ASP A 146 -13.24 -17.13 5.10
CA ASP A 146 -13.61 -18.53 5.01
C ASP A 146 -12.54 -19.44 5.63
N ALA A 147 -11.25 -19.10 5.43
CA ALA A 147 -10.10 -19.85 5.93
C ALA A 147 -9.81 -19.67 7.43
N MET A 148 -10.40 -18.67 8.11
CA MET A 148 -10.21 -18.52 9.56
C MET A 148 -10.93 -19.62 10.34
N PHE A 149 -10.24 -20.31 11.25
CA PHE A 149 -10.81 -21.36 12.09
C PHE A 149 -11.12 -20.87 13.50
N GLU A 150 -12.11 -21.49 14.15
CA GLU A 150 -12.45 -21.16 15.53
C GLU A 150 -11.47 -21.82 16.51
N ARG A 151 -10.99 -21.04 17.49
CA ARG A 151 -10.20 -21.51 18.62
C ARG A 151 -10.91 -21.13 19.91
N ILE A 152 -11.45 -22.14 20.59
CA ILE A 152 -12.05 -22.01 21.93
C ILE A 152 -10.91 -22.01 22.95
N VAL A 153 -10.97 -21.07 23.89
CA VAL A 153 -9.94 -20.85 24.91
C VAL A 153 -10.57 -20.94 26.29
N LYS A 154 -9.91 -21.66 27.20
CA LYS A 154 -10.35 -21.77 28.60
C LYS A 154 -9.82 -20.64 29.45
N LYS A 155 -10.49 -20.36 30.56
CA LYS A 155 -9.96 -19.45 31.59
C LYS A 155 -8.54 -19.87 32.00
N ASP A 156 -7.68 -18.86 32.16
CA ASP A 156 -6.26 -18.97 32.50
C ASP A 156 -5.34 -19.58 31.42
N GLU A 157 -5.86 -19.93 30.24
CA GLU A 157 -5.06 -20.42 29.11
C GLU A 157 -4.21 -19.30 28.48
N LEU A 158 -2.99 -19.62 28.07
CA LEU A 158 -2.12 -18.72 27.29
C LEU A 158 -2.38 -18.92 25.80
N VAL A 159 -2.91 -17.89 25.15
CA VAL A 159 -3.19 -17.92 23.70
C VAL A 159 -1.91 -17.79 22.90
N ILE A 160 -1.07 -16.82 23.29
CA ILE A 160 0.29 -16.61 22.78
C ILE A 160 1.21 -16.33 23.96
N ARG A 161 2.48 -16.70 23.83
CA ARG A 161 3.53 -16.45 24.83
C ARG A 161 4.63 -15.61 24.20
N GLN A 162 5.10 -14.61 24.95
CA GLN A 162 6.20 -13.76 24.53
C GLN A 162 7.46 -14.58 24.27
N GLY A 163 8.15 -14.28 23.16
CA GLY A 163 9.35 -14.98 22.72
C GLY A 163 9.10 -16.22 21.85
N ASP A 164 7.89 -16.78 21.86
CA ASP A 164 7.55 -17.91 21.00
C ASP A 164 7.46 -17.46 19.53
N ASP A 165 7.64 -18.41 18.62
CA ASP A 165 7.46 -18.17 17.18
C ASP A 165 5.98 -17.82 16.88
N GLY A 166 5.81 -16.85 15.99
CA GLY A 166 4.49 -16.32 15.68
C GLY A 166 3.83 -17.00 14.50
N ASP A 167 2.95 -17.98 14.72
CA ASP A 167 2.38 -18.74 13.59
C ASP A 167 0.99 -18.24 13.13
N ASN A 168 0.20 -17.70 14.06
CA ASN A 168 -1.19 -17.34 13.81
C ASN A 168 -1.51 -15.87 14.13
N PHE A 169 -2.49 -15.34 13.43
CA PHE A 169 -3.22 -14.13 13.78
C PHE A 169 -4.55 -14.49 14.45
N TYR A 170 -4.97 -13.71 15.45
CA TYR A 170 -6.19 -13.96 16.21
C TYR A 170 -7.10 -12.73 16.23
N VAL A 171 -8.40 -12.96 16.07
CA VAL A 171 -9.48 -11.97 16.24
C VAL A 171 -10.42 -12.45 17.32
N ILE A 172 -10.77 -11.58 18.26
CA ILE A 172 -11.61 -11.94 19.40
C ILE A 172 -13.08 -11.99 18.98
N GLN A 173 -13.73 -13.13 19.22
CA GLN A 173 -15.18 -13.29 19.05
C GLN A 173 -15.92 -12.97 20.35
N ASN A 174 -15.42 -13.47 21.48
CA ASN A 174 -15.88 -13.17 22.84
C ASN A 174 -14.82 -13.57 23.88
N GLY A 175 -14.99 -13.10 25.11
CA GLY A 175 -14.11 -13.35 26.24
C GLY A 175 -13.22 -12.15 26.58
N THR A 176 -12.56 -12.24 27.74
CA THR A 176 -11.64 -11.23 28.25
C THR A 176 -10.21 -11.74 28.22
N TYR A 177 -9.29 -10.96 27.66
CA TYR A 177 -7.89 -11.35 27.48
C TYR A 177 -6.94 -10.26 27.99
N HIS A 178 -5.93 -10.65 28.77
CA HIS A 178 -4.89 -9.77 29.29
C HIS A 178 -3.61 -9.89 28.47
N VAL A 179 -3.07 -8.76 28.06
CA VAL A 179 -1.78 -8.64 27.38
C VAL A 179 -0.70 -8.31 28.42
N LEU A 180 0.27 -9.20 28.51
CA LEU A 180 1.32 -9.22 29.52
C LEU A 180 2.69 -9.16 28.82
N VAL A 181 3.57 -8.27 29.25
CA VAL A 181 4.95 -8.19 28.74
C VAL A 181 5.93 -8.34 29.89
N SER A 182 6.81 -9.32 29.77
CA SER A 182 7.97 -9.48 30.62
C SER A 182 9.08 -8.56 30.12
N THR A 183 9.62 -7.75 31.03
CA THR A 183 10.78 -6.88 30.80
C THR A 183 11.92 -7.33 31.71
N ASP A 184 13.17 -7.22 31.26
CA ASP A 184 14.35 -7.69 32.02
C ASP A 184 14.47 -7.05 33.42
N ASN A 185 13.88 -5.88 33.62
CA ASN A 185 13.94 -5.11 34.87
C ASN A 185 12.89 -5.52 35.92
N SER A 186 12.01 -6.50 35.65
CA SER A 186 11.00 -6.92 36.62
C SER A 186 10.68 -8.41 36.54
N PRO A 187 10.64 -9.13 37.68
CA PRO A 187 10.34 -10.55 37.71
C PRO A 187 8.87 -10.86 37.41
N GLU A 188 7.96 -9.90 37.62
CA GLU A 188 6.55 -10.04 37.29
C GLU A 188 6.22 -9.40 35.93
N PRO A 189 5.43 -10.08 35.07
CA PRO A 189 5.05 -9.54 33.79
C PRO A 189 4.12 -8.33 33.96
N LYS A 190 4.45 -7.22 33.28
CA LYS A 190 3.65 -5.99 33.30
C LYS A 190 2.39 -6.18 32.45
N HIS A 191 1.23 -5.88 33.04
CA HIS A 191 -0.02 -5.80 32.30
C HIS A 191 -0.08 -4.52 31.46
N ILE A 192 -0.18 -4.66 30.14
CA ILE A 192 -0.18 -3.53 29.21
C ILE A 192 -1.59 -3.21 28.70
N HIS A 193 -2.42 -4.22 28.46
CA HIS A 193 -3.71 -4.01 27.82
C HIS A 193 -4.70 -5.13 28.14
N THR A 194 -5.99 -4.80 28.19
CA THR A 194 -7.10 -5.75 28.33
C THR A 194 -7.98 -5.67 27.09
N TYR A 195 -8.24 -6.80 26.46
CA TYR A 195 -9.28 -6.92 25.44
C TYR A 195 -10.57 -7.44 26.08
N GLU A 196 -11.71 -6.84 25.69
CA GLU A 196 -13.05 -7.22 26.14
C GLU A 196 -13.95 -7.43 24.92
N ASP A 197 -14.27 -8.70 24.62
CA ASP A 197 -15.18 -9.14 23.54
C ASP A 197 -14.90 -8.56 22.14
N SER A 198 -13.72 -7.97 21.93
CA SER A 198 -13.36 -7.27 20.70
C SER A 198 -11.85 -7.08 20.60
N GLY A 199 -11.37 -6.83 19.39
CA GLY A 199 -9.97 -6.60 19.09
C GLY A 199 -9.31 -7.78 18.39
N SER A 200 -8.04 -7.60 18.04
CA SER A 200 -7.24 -8.56 17.31
C SER A 200 -5.78 -8.43 17.71
N PHE A 201 -5.01 -9.50 17.61
CA PHE A 201 -3.59 -9.48 17.95
C PHE A 201 -2.79 -10.49 17.12
N GLY A 202 -1.51 -10.17 16.94
CA GLY A 202 -0.55 -11.05 16.28
C GLY A 202 -0.56 -10.94 14.76
N GLU A 203 -1.03 -9.83 14.19
CA GLU A 203 -1.11 -9.62 12.74
C GLU A 203 0.26 -9.67 12.05
N LEU A 204 1.33 -9.23 12.74
CA LEU A 204 2.69 -9.31 12.21
C LEU A 204 3.16 -10.74 11.94
N ALA A 205 2.58 -11.73 12.63
CA ALA A 205 2.86 -13.15 12.37
C ALA A 205 2.46 -13.58 10.96
N LEU A 206 1.55 -12.86 10.29
CA LEU A 206 1.16 -13.17 8.92
C LEU A 206 2.18 -12.70 7.88
N LEU A 207 3.05 -11.74 8.24
CA LEU A 207 4.04 -11.18 7.32
C LEU A 207 5.33 -12.01 7.28
N TYR A 208 5.90 -12.28 8.46
CA TYR A 208 7.22 -12.90 8.60
C TYR A 208 7.36 -13.60 9.95
N ASN A 209 8.39 -14.45 10.07
CA ASN A 209 8.71 -15.10 11.34
C ASN A 209 9.41 -14.14 12.29
N MET A 210 8.66 -13.58 13.23
CA MET A 210 9.19 -12.80 14.34
C MET A 210 8.66 -13.33 15.68
N PRO A 211 9.51 -13.39 16.72
CA PRO A 211 9.09 -13.77 18.06
C PRO A 211 7.95 -12.87 18.56
N ARG A 212 7.01 -13.45 19.31
CA ARG A 212 5.91 -12.71 19.93
C ARG A 212 6.45 -11.65 20.89
N ALA A 213 5.97 -10.41 20.74
CA ALA A 213 6.36 -9.29 21.60
C ALA A 213 5.70 -9.32 22.98
N ALA A 214 4.57 -10.02 23.12
CA ALA A 214 3.79 -10.08 24.36
C ALA A 214 3.13 -11.45 24.53
N THR A 215 2.80 -11.76 25.78
CA THR A 215 1.97 -12.90 26.17
C THR A 215 0.51 -12.46 26.24
N VAL A 216 -0.42 -13.27 25.74
CA VAL A 216 -1.87 -13.02 25.87
C VAL A 216 -2.50 -14.17 26.62
N LYS A 217 -3.11 -13.85 27.76
CA LYS A 217 -3.74 -14.81 28.67
C LYS A 217 -5.25 -14.59 28.73
N ALA A 218 -6.02 -15.66 28.64
CA ALA A 218 -7.46 -15.60 28.82
C ALA A 218 -7.83 -15.47 30.30
N VAL A 219 -8.71 -14.52 30.63
CA VAL A 219 -9.23 -14.27 31.99
C VAL A 219 -10.59 -14.94 32.18
N SER A 220 -11.35 -15.07 31.11
CA SER A 220 -12.60 -15.84 31.03
C SER A 220 -12.47 -16.96 30.00
N GLU A 221 -13.46 -17.86 29.96
CA GLU A 221 -13.67 -18.66 28.75
C GLU A 221 -14.06 -17.73 27.59
N GLY A 222 -13.62 -18.06 26.39
CA GLY A 222 -13.85 -17.25 25.20
C GLY A 222 -13.54 -17.97 23.90
N SER A 223 -13.84 -17.33 22.79
CA SER A 223 -13.60 -17.85 21.44
C SER A 223 -12.87 -16.82 20.59
N LEU A 224 -11.98 -17.31 19.74
CA LEU A 224 -11.15 -16.54 18.83
C LEU A 224 -11.30 -17.10 17.41
N TRP A 225 -11.24 -16.23 16.40
CA TRP A 225 -10.96 -16.62 15.03
C TRP A 225 -9.46 -16.57 14.79
N ALA A 226 -8.89 -17.66 14.32
CA ALA A 226 -7.47 -17.80 14.07
C ALA A 226 -7.18 -18.04 12.59
N MET A 227 -6.06 -17.53 12.10
CA MET A 227 -5.55 -17.79 10.76
C MET A 227 -4.04 -17.94 10.80
N ASP A 228 -3.54 -18.98 10.15
CA ASP A 228 -2.10 -19.23 10.05
C ASP A 228 -1.45 -18.42 8.92
N ARG A 229 -0.16 -18.14 9.08
CA ARG A 229 0.66 -17.40 8.12
C ARG A 229 0.64 -18.04 6.73
N HIS A 230 0.78 -19.36 6.65
CA HIS A 230 0.94 -20.06 5.38
C HIS A 230 -0.33 -19.93 4.53
N THR A 231 -1.49 -20.16 5.14
CA THR A 231 -2.81 -20.01 4.51
C THR A 231 -3.05 -18.58 4.04
N PHE A 232 -2.75 -17.57 4.87
CA PHE A 232 -2.90 -16.17 4.47
C PHE A 232 -2.01 -15.82 3.27
N ARG A 233 -0.71 -16.15 3.35
CA ARG A 233 0.25 -15.86 2.27
C ARG A 233 -0.15 -16.56 0.99
N ARG A 234 -0.58 -17.83 1.07
CA ARG A 234 -1.06 -18.59 -0.08
C ARG A 234 -2.25 -17.90 -0.75
N ILE A 235 -3.28 -17.50 0.02
CA ILE A 235 -4.47 -16.81 -0.53
C ILE A 235 -4.07 -15.52 -1.26
N VAL A 236 -3.26 -14.67 -0.59
CA VAL A 236 -2.86 -13.36 -1.14
C VAL A 236 -1.96 -13.51 -2.37
N LEU A 237 -0.92 -14.35 -2.29
CA LEU A 237 0.06 -14.53 -3.37
C LEU A 237 -0.55 -15.28 -4.56
N LYS A 238 -1.37 -16.32 -4.33
CA LYS A 238 -2.05 -17.06 -5.40
C LYS A 238 -3.05 -16.18 -6.13
N SER A 239 -3.85 -15.40 -5.41
CA SER A 239 -4.81 -14.47 -6.02
C SER A 239 -4.10 -13.39 -6.83
N ALA A 240 -3.03 -12.78 -6.29
CA ALA A 240 -2.24 -11.80 -7.01
C ALA A 240 -1.59 -12.39 -8.27
N PHE A 241 -1.09 -13.62 -8.20
CA PHE A 241 -0.53 -14.33 -9.35
C PHE A 241 -1.60 -14.61 -10.42
N LYS A 242 -2.76 -15.15 -10.04
CA LYS A 242 -3.89 -15.40 -10.97
C LYS A 242 -4.35 -14.10 -11.65
N LYS A 243 -4.45 -13.00 -10.89
CA LYS A 243 -4.78 -11.68 -11.43
C LYS A 243 -3.75 -11.18 -12.43
N ARG A 244 -2.45 -11.28 -12.12
CA ARG A 244 -1.37 -10.88 -13.03
C ARG A 244 -1.37 -11.71 -14.33
N LYS A 245 -1.55 -13.03 -14.24
CA LYS A 245 -1.64 -13.93 -15.40
C LYS A 245 -2.86 -13.62 -16.28
N MET A 246 -4.00 -13.32 -15.67
CA MET A 246 -5.19 -12.86 -16.39
C MET A 246 -4.89 -11.56 -17.15
N TYR A 247 -4.26 -10.58 -16.49
CA TYR A 247 -3.93 -9.29 -17.09
C TYR A 247 -2.92 -9.42 -18.22
N GLU A 248 -1.91 -10.28 -18.08
CA GLU A 248 -1.00 -10.58 -19.19
C GLU A 248 -1.74 -11.16 -20.39
N THR A 249 -2.69 -12.08 -20.17
CA THR A 249 -3.52 -12.67 -21.23
C THR A 249 -4.37 -11.60 -21.94
N LEU A 250 -4.93 -10.64 -21.18
CA LEU A 250 -5.68 -9.52 -21.75
C LEU A 250 -4.78 -8.62 -22.60
N ILE A 251 -3.57 -8.32 -22.15
CA ILE A 251 -2.59 -7.53 -22.91
C ILE A 251 -2.16 -8.26 -24.18
N GLU A 252 -1.92 -9.57 -24.10
CA GLU A 252 -1.54 -10.40 -25.25
C GLU A 252 -2.63 -10.47 -26.32
N SER A 253 -3.91 -10.36 -25.93
CA SER A 253 -5.02 -10.32 -26.88
C SER A 253 -4.96 -9.10 -27.81
N VAL A 254 -4.30 -8.01 -27.39
CA VAL A 254 -4.22 -6.76 -28.16
C VAL A 254 -3.14 -6.86 -29.23
N PRO A 255 -3.48 -6.86 -30.54
CA PRO A 255 -2.51 -7.06 -31.61
C PRO A 255 -1.34 -6.07 -31.60
N MET A 256 -1.60 -4.80 -31.25
CA MET A 256 -0.56 -3.77 -31.19
C MET A 256 0.41 -3.95 -30.01
N LEU A 257 0.02 -4.67 -28.96
CA LEU A 257 0.84 -4.92 -27.76
C LEU A 257 1.58 -6.27 -27.80
N LYS A 258 1.31 -7.11 -28.81
CA LYS A 258 2.01 -8.41 -28.99
C LYS A 258 3.50 -8.29 -29.26
N THR A 259 3.96 -7.13 -29.74
CA THR A 259 5.37 -6.86 -30.01
C THR A 259 6.20 -6.61 -28.76
N LEU A 260 5.54 -6.41 -27.61
CA LEU A 260 6.19 -6.13 -26.33
C LEU A 260 6.91 -7.36 -25.79
N GLN A 261 8.07 -7.13 -25.18
CA GLN A 261 8.83 -8.15 -24.47
C GLN A 261 8.08 -8.58 -23.20
N PRO A 262 8.32 -9.79 -22.67
CA PRO A 262 7.63 -10.29 -21.48
C PRO A 262 7.72 -9.35 -20.26
N TYR A 263 8.89 -8.75 -20.01
CA TYR A 263 9.05 -7.80 -18.89
C TYR A 263 8.26 -6.50 -19.10
N GLU A 264 8.07 -6.05 -20.34
CA GLU A 264 7.28 -4.85 -20.67
C GLU A 264 5.80 -5.11 -20.45
N ARG A 265 5.31 -6.30 -20.85
CA ARG A 265 3.95 -6.73 -20.56
C ARG A 265 3.70 -6.88 -19.06
N MET A 266 4.68 -7.38 -18.31
CA MET A 266 4.58 -7.48 -16.86
C MET A 266 4.44 -6.10 -16.19
N ASN A 267 5.25 -5.13 -16.63
CA ASN A 267 5.14 -3.74 -16.15
C ASN A 267 3.78 -3.11 -16.49
N LEU A 268 3.22 -3.41 -17.67
CA LEU A 268 1.87 -2.97 -18.03
C LEU A 268 0.80 -3.64 -17.18
N ALA A 269 0.91 -4.96 -16.96
CA ALA A 269 -0.04 -5.71 -16.14
C ALA A 269 -0.10 -5.15 -14.71
N ASP A 270 1.06 -4.77 -14.14
CA ASP A 270 1.13 -4.15 -12.81
C ASP A 270 0.56 -2.72 -12.78
N ALA A 271 0.44 -2.04 -13.93
CA ALA A 271 -0.15 -0.71 -14.04
C ALA A 271 -1.66 -0.72 -14.27
N LEU A 272 -2.26 -1.87 -14.53
CA LEU A 272 -3.71 -2.00 -14.73
C LEU A 272 -4.48 -1.84 -13.42
N VAL A 273 -5.51 -1.01 -13.46
CA VAL A 273 -6.39 -0.73 -12.32
C VAL A 273 -7.78 -1.30 -12.60
N PRO A 274 -8.35 -2.13 -11.70
CA PRO A 274 -9.70 -2.64 -11.87
C PRO A 274 -10.73 -1.51 -11.74
N ARG A 275 -11.71 -1.49 -12.64
CA ARG A 275 -12.90 -0.62 -12.59
C ARG A 275 -14.17 -1.47 -12.73
N VAL A 276 -15.18 -1.13 -11.94
CA VAL A 276 -16.49 -1.80 -11.94
C VAL A 276 -17.55 -0.80 -12.36
N PHE A 277 -18.41 -1.21 -13.28
CA PHE A 277 -19.49 -0.42 -13.85
C PHE A 277 -20.81 -1.18 -13.74
N LYS A 278 -21.91 -0.45 -13.66
CA LYS A 278 -23.27 -0.98 -13.57
C LYS A 278 -23.94 -1.00 -14.94
N ASP A 279 -25.00 -1.79 -15.04
CA ASP A 279 -25.83 -1.86 -16.24
C ASP A 279 -26.25 -0.47 -16.73
N GLY A 280 -26.06 -0.21 -18.03
CA GLY A 280 -26.37 1.07 -18.66
C GLY A 280 -25.35 2.19 -18.43
N ASP A 281 -24.30 1.99 -17.61
CA ASP A 281 -23.27 3.01 -17.42
C ASP A 281 -22.55 3.33 -18.75
N ARG A 282 -22.29 4.62 -18.99
CA ARG A 282 -21.47 5.07 -20.12
C ARG A 282 -20.03 5.24 -19.68
N ILE A 283 -19.16 4.33 -20.12
CA ILE A 283 -17.73 4.34 -19.81
C ILE A 283 -16.99 5.39 -20.64
N ILE A 284 -17.27 5.42 -21.95
CA ILE A 284 -16.67 6.36 -22.89
C ILE A 284 -17.78 7.13 -23.58
N LYS A 285 -17.57 8.43 -23.78
CA LYS A 285 -18.42 9.27 -24.59
C LYS A 285 -17.67 9.72 -25.83
N GLN A 286 -18.32 9.60 -26.99
CA GLN A 286 -17.81 10.11 -28.25
C GLN A 286 -17.49 11.61 -28.15
N GLY A 287 -16.35 12.01 -28.72
CA GLY A 287 -15.87 13.40 -28.74
C GLY A 287 -15.09 13.85 -27.50
N ASP A 288 -15.12 13.08 -26.40
CA ASP A 288 -14.32 13.41 -25.22
C ASP A 288 -12.83 13.11 -25.46
N ALA A 289 -11.96 13.70 -24.63
CA ALA A 289 -10.54 13.36 -24.63
C ALA A 289 -10.32 11.93 -24.09
N ALA A 290 -9.23 11.29 -24.51
CA ALA A 290 -8.88 9.97 -24.01
C ALA A 290 -8.31 10.06 -22.59
N ASP A 291 -8.90 9.31 -21.67
CA ASP A 291 -8.39 9.09 -20.31
C ASP A 291 -7.52 7.83 -20.21
N GLY A 292 -7.67 6.88 -21.12
CA GLY A 292 -6.94 5.61 -21.10
C GLY A 292 -7.52 4.57 -22.06
N MET A 293 -7.19 3.32 -21.84
CA MET A 293 -7.81 2.18 -22.54
C MET A 293 -8.34 1.16 -21.54
N TYR A 294 -9.29 0.36 -22.01
CA TYR A 294 -10.07 -0.56 -21.19
C TYR A 294 -9.99 -1.98 -21.74
N PHE A 295 -9.90 -2.95 -20.85
CA PHE A 295 -9.92 -4.38 -21.16
C PHE A 295 -11.09 -5.02 -20.41
N VAL A 296 -11.94 -5.79 -21.09
CA VAL A 296 -13.13 -6.39 -20.49
C VAL A 296 -12.74 -7.67 -19.74
N GLU A 297 -12.76 -7.63 -18.41
CA GLU A 297 -12.54 -8.80 -17.55
C GLU A 297 -13.79 -9.67 -17.45
N GLN A 298 -14.96 -9.01 -17.36
CA GLN A 298 -16.27 -9.64 -17.22
C GLN A 298 -17.37 -8.71 -17.75
N GLY A 299 -18.41 -9.30 -18.34
CA GLY A 299 -19.56 -8.57 -18.86
C GLY A 299 -19.43 -8.26 -20.35
N GLN A 300 -20.28 -7.34 -20.82
CA GLN A 300 -20.37 -6.96 -22.22
C GLN A 300 -20.48 -5.46 -22.38
N ILE A 301 -19.80 -4.92 -23.39
CA ILE A 301 -19.78 -3.51 -23.75
C ILE A 301 -20.41 -3.32 -25.12
N ILE A 302 -21.33 -2.38 -25.23
CA ILE A 302 -21.93 -1.93 -26.48
C ILE A 302 -21.19 -0.69 -26.94
N ILE A 303 -20.64 -0.74 -28.16
CA ILE A 303 -20.03 0.42 -28.81
C ILE A 303 -21.07 1.05 -29.73
N SER A 304 -21.29 2.35 -29.57
CA SER A 304 -22.23 3.12 -30.37
C SER A 304 -21.63 4.43 -30.89
N VAL A 305 -22.14 4.90 -32.02
CA VAL A 305 -21.75 6.18 -32.63
C VAL A 305 -23.00 7.02 -32.84
N LEU A 306 -22.89 8.33 -32.62
CA LEU A 306 -23.94 9.29 -32.95
C LEU A 306 -24.10 9.38 -34.47
N ASP A 307 -25.32 9.16 -34.96
CA ASP A 307 -25.69 9.42 -36.35
C ASP A 307 -25.98 10.91 -36.60
N ASP A 308 -26.21 11.28 -37.86
CA ASP A 308 -26.53 12.65 -38.29
C ASP A 308 -27.80 13.22 -37.62
N SER A 309 -28.65 12.36 -37.05
CA SER A 309 -29.87 12.73 -36.32
C SER A 309 -29.64 12.92 -34.82
N GLY A 310 -28.41 12.71 -34.34
CA GLY A 310 -28.04 12.77 -32.93
C GLY A 310 -28.48 11.54 -32.13
N LYS A 311 -28.83 10.44 -32.80
CA LYS A 311 -29.21 9.18 -32.17
C LYS A 311 -28.00 8.25 -32.11
N GLU A 312 -27.82 7.58 -30.97
CA GLU A 312 -26.77 6.57 -30.83
C GLU A 312 -27.17 5.28 -31.57
N VAL A 313 -26.32 4.88 -32.51
CA VAL A 313 -26.45 3.65 -33.28
C VAL A 313 -25.38 2.67 -32.82
N GLU A 314 -25.82 1.49 -32.36
CA GLU A 314 -24.92 0.40 -32.02
C GLU A 314 -24.19 -0.12 -33.27
N ILE A 315 -22.88 -0.29 -33.14
CA ILE A 315 -22.00 -0.74 -34.23
C ILE A 315 -21.22 -2.00 -33.89
N ASN A 316 -20.97 -2.28 -32.61
CA ASN A 316 -20.21 -3.45 -32.18
C ASN A 316 -20.52 -3.80 -30.71
N ARG A 317 -20.27 -5.07 -30.35
CA ARG A 317 -20.31 -5.57 -28.99
C ARG A 317 -18.99 -6.22 -28.63
N ILE A 318 -18.45 -5.86 -27.47
CA ILE A 318 -17.17 -6.35 -26.95
C ILE A 318 -17.45 -7.15 -25.69
N ILE A 319 -16.99 -8.40 -25.69
CA ILE A 319 -17.17 -9.34 -24.58
C ILE A 319 -15.86 -9.53 -23.82
N LYS A 320 -15.90 -10.35 -22.75
CA LYS A 320 -14.74 -10.79 -21.99
C LYS A 320 -13.55 -11.16 -22.89
N GLY A 321 -12.38 -10.61 -22.56
CA GLY A 321 -11.14 -10.77 -23.33
C GLY A 321 -10.94 -9.72 -24.44
N GLY A 322 -11.97 -8.94 -24.75
CA GLY A 322 -11.87 -7.80 -25.66
C GLY A 322 -11.33 -6.54 -24.98
N TYR A 323 -11.02 -5.53 -25.78
CA TYR A 323 -10.51 -4.23 -25.34
C TYR A 323 -11.14 -3.10 -26.16
N PHE A 324 -11.09 -1.88 -25.64
CA PHE A 324 -11.60 -0.69 -26.31
C PHE A 324 -10.94 0.60 -25.81
N GLY A 325 -11.03 1.66 -26.61
CA GLY A 325 -10.50 2.99 -26.28
C GLY A 325 -9.01 3.18 -26.62
N GLU A 326 -8.37 2.20 -27.24
CA GLU A 326 -6.97 2.25 -27.67
C GLU A 326 -6.70 3.28 -28.78
N LEU A 327 -7.66 3.49 -29.69
CA LEU A 327 -7.46 4.33 -30.87
C LEU A 327 -7.11 5.78 -30.50
N ALA A 328 -7.78 6.32 -29.49
CA ALA A 328 -7.60 7.69 -29.06
C ALA A 328 -6.22 7.92 -28.42
N LEU A 329 -5.62 6.88 -27.82
CA LEU A 329 -4.28 6.94 -27.24
C LEU A 329 -3.20 7.03 -28.34
N VAL A 330 -3.34 6.29 -29.42
CA VAL A 330 -2.30 6.23 -30.46
C VAL A 330 -2.43 7.37 -31.48
N THR A 331 -3.67 7.77 -31.79
CA THR A 331 -3.95 8.84 -32.78
C THR A 331 -3.95 10.23 -32.15
N HIS A 332 -4.01 10.34 -30.82
CA HIS A 332 -4.21 11.58 -30.08
C HIS A 332 -5.43 12.37 -30.57
N ARG A 333 -6.47 11.66 -31.03
CA ARG A 333 -7.76 12.23 -31.44
C ARG A 333 -8.81 12.01 -30.36
N PRO A 334 -9.89 12.81 -30.35
CA PRO A 334 -11.03 12.55 -29.48
C PRO A 334 -11.63 11.14 -29.69
N ARG A 335 -12.37 10.66 -28.69
CA ARG A 335 -13.05 9.36 -28.72
C ARG A 335 -13.95 9.24 -29.95
N ALA A 336 -13.72 8.23 -30.77
CA ALA A 336 -14.46 8.02 -32.02
C ALA A 336 -15.89 7.50 -31.81
N ALA A 337 -16.15 6.84 -30.67
CA ALA A 337 -17.41 6.21 -30.34
C ALA A 337 -17.65 6.27 -28.83
N SER A 338 -18.91 6.12 -28.43
CA SER A 338 -19.32 5.92 -27.04
C SER A 338 -19.30 4.43 -26.71
N ALA A 339 -19.10 4.10 -25.43
CA ALA A 339 -19.10 2.74 -24.91
C ALA A 339 -20.04 2.63 -23.69
N PHE A 340 -20.94 1.66 -23.73
CA PHE A 340 -21.99 1.45 -22.72
C PHE A 340 -21.92 0.04 -22.14
N CYS A 341 -22.25 -0.09 -20.86
CA CYS A 341 -22.40 -1.38 -20.19
C CYS A 341 -23.73 -2.06 -20.56
N ASP A 342 -23.64 -3.34 -20.90
CA ASP A 342 -24.78 -4.25 -21.04
C ASP A 342 -24.70 -5.30 -19.92
N GLY A 343 -25.39 -5.01 -18.81
CA GLY A 343 -25.21 -5.66 -17.51
C GLY A 343 -24.07 -5.07 -16.68
N ASP A 344 -23.81 -5.69 -15.52
CA ASP A 344 -22.67 -5.34 -14.67
C ASP A 344 -21.35 -5.75 -15.35
N VAL A 345 -20.43 -4.78 -15.48
CA VAL A 345 -19.15 -4.96 -16.19
C VAL A 345 -17.97 -4.71 -15.26
N ARG A 346 -16.93 -5.53 -15.41
CA ARG A 346 -15.62 -5.30 -14.80
C ARG A 346 -14.58 -5.13 -15.90
N CYS A 347 -13.80 -4.06 -15.81
CA CYS A 347 -12.71 -3.77 -16.74
C CYS A 347 -11.39 -3.58 -16.01
N ALA A 348 -10.29 -3.99 -16.63
CA ALA A 348 -8.97 -3.48 -16.30
C ALA A 348 -8.77 -2.17 -17.08
N PHE A 349 -8.30 -1.12 -16.41
CA PHE A 349 -8.09 0.21 -16.98
C PHE A 349 -6.60 0.55 -16.98
N LEU A 350 -6.09 0.99 -18.13
CA LEU A 350 -4.75 1.52 -18.28
C LEU A 350 -4.84 3.02 -18.58
N ASP A 351 -4.35 3.83 -17.65
CA ASP A 351 -4.32 5.28 -17.75
C ASP A 351 -3.41 5.77 -18.89
N VAL A 352 -3.76 6.88 -19.54
CA VAL A 352 -2.97 7.46 -20.64
C VAL A 352 -1.55 7.84 -20.23
N GLU A 353 -1.34 8.41 -19.04
CA GLU A 353 0.00 8.78 -18.55
C GLU A 353 0.82 7.52 -18.24
N ALA A 354 0.18 6.50 -17.68
CA ALA A 354 0.81 5.21 -17.46
C ALA A 354 1.18 4.53 -18.79
N PHE A 355 0.30 4.58 -19.79
CA PHE A 355 0.54 4.06 -21.14
C PHE A 355 1.75 4.75 -21.77
N GLU A 356 1.78 6.08 -21.82
CA GLU A 356 2.88 6.83 -22.44
C GLU A 356 4.21 6.64 -21.70
N ARG A 357 4.18 6.62 -20.36
CA ARG A 357 5.39 6.42 -19.55
C ARG A 357 5.99 5.02 -19.72
N LEU A 358 5.14 4.00 -19.82
CA LEU A 358 5.58 2.60 -19.92
C LEU A 358 5.90 2.19 -21.35
N LEU A 359 5.26 2.81 -22.34
CA LEU A 359 5.34 2.44 -23.76
C LEU A 359 5.93 3.51 -24.65
N GLY A 360 6.48 4.60 -24.11
CA GLY A 360 6.94 5.77 -24.89
C GLY A 360 7.66 5.43 -26.20
N PRO A 361 8.74 4.63 -26.20
CA PRO A 361 9.43 4.21 -27.43
C PRO A 361 8.61 3.24 -28.30
N CYS A 362 7.74 2.43 -27.70
CA CYS A 362 6.90 1.44 -28.37
C CYS A 362 5.74 2.09 -29.12
N MET A 363 5.39 3.35 -28.82
CA MET A 363 4.32 4.09 -29.49
C MET A 363 4.58 4.26 -30.99
N GLU A 364 5.85 4.42 -31.40
CA GLU A 364 6.22 4.44 -32.81
C GLU A 364 6.08 3.08 -33.50
N ILE A 365 6.35 1.99 -32.77
CA ILE A 365 6.19 0.62 -33.27
C ILE A 365 4.70 0.31 -33.44
N MET A 366 3.86 0.75 -32.49
CA MET A 366 2.41 0.59 -32.55
C MET A 366 1.79 1.37 -33.72
N LYS A 367 2.27 2.59 -34.00
CA LYS A 367 1.82 3.40 -35.15
C LYS A 367 2.05 2.72 -36.51
N ARG A 368 3.03 1.82 -36.65
CA ARG A 368 3.29 1.09 -37.90
C ARG A 368 2.25 0.01 -38.18
N ASN A 369 1.73 -0.63 -37.14
CA ASN A 369 0.70 -1.65 -37.27
C ASN A 369 -0.72 -1.05 -37.25
N ILE A 370 -0.85 0.25 -36.94
CA ILE A 370 -2.16 0.89 -36.79
C ILE A 370 -2.79 1.29 -38.12
N THR A 371 -2.03 1.50 -39.20
CA THR A 371 -2.62 1.83 -40.51
C THR A 371 -3.53 0.71 -41.00
N ASP A 372 -3.10 -0.54 -40.81
CA ASP A 372 -3.91 -1.71 -41.16
C ASP A 372 -5.14 -1.83 -40.25
N TYR A 373 -5.02 -1.39 -39.00
CA TYR A 373 -6.10 -1.37 -38.01
C TYR A 373 -7.10 -0.24 -38.27
N GLU A 374 -6.65 0.98 -38.58
CA GLU A 374 -7.49 2.11 -39.01
C GLU A 374 -8.27 1.74 -40.26
N GLU A 375 -7.66 1.03 -41.22
CA GLU A 375 -8.36 0.52 -42.41
C GLU A 375 -9.41 -0.55 -42.07
N GLN A 376 -9.13 -1.44 -41.12
CA GLN A 376 -10.10 -2.42 -40.63
C GLN A 376 -11.25 -1.75 -39.86
N MET A 377 -10.96 -0.75 -39.04
CA MET A 377 -11.95 0.06 -38.32
C MET A 377 -12.77 0.90 -39.30
N LEU A 378 -12.17 1.52 -40.31
CA LEU A 378 -12.91 2.23 -41.37
C LEU A 378 -13.86 1.31 -42.14
N LYS A 379 -13.53 0.03 -42.27
CA LYS A 379 -14.41 -0.99 -42.85
C LYS A 379 -15.56 -1.39 -41.91
N ILE A 380 -15.30 -1.46 -40.60
CA ILE A 380 -16.29 -1.81 -39.57
C ILE A 380 -17.25 -0.65 -39.28
N PHE A 381 -16.74 0.58 -39.21
CA PHE A 381 -17.48 1.79 -38.86
C PHE A 381 -18.12 2.50 -40.07
N GLY A 382 -17.79 2.09 -41.30
CA GLY A 382 -18.40 2.62 -42.53
C GLY A 382 -17.90 4.01 -42.94
N SER A 383 -18.09 4.32 -44.23
CA SER A 383 -17.44 5.42 -44.96
C SER A 383 -17.54 6.79 -44.28
N LYS A 384 -16.39 7.51 -44.21
CA LYS A 384 -16.08 8.96 -44.31
C LYS A 384 -17.10 10.08 -43.98
N HIS A 385 -18.40 9.83 -43.77
CA HIS A 385 -19.40 10.86 -43.50
C HIS A 385 -19.56 11.17 -42.01
N ASN A 386 -19.47 10.19 -41.10
CA ASN A 386 -19.50 10.48 -39.64
C ASN A 386 -18.14 10.96 -39.07
N ILE A 387 -17.09 10.94 -39.89
CA ILE A 387 -15.73 11.43 -39.55
C ILE A 387 -15.53 12.88 -40.05
N ARG A 388 -16.51 13.48 -40.75
CA ARG A 388 -16.35 14.83 -41.31
C ARG A 388 -16.38 15.96 -40.28
N ASP A 389 -16.80 15.68 -39.04
CA ASP A 389 -16.66 16.62 -37.93
C ASP A 389 -15.27 16.55 -37.25
N ILE A 390 -14.34 15.78 -37.82
CA ILE A 390 -12.92 15.69 -37.45
C ILE A 390 -12.09 16.66 -38.31
N ARG A 391 -12.28 17.97 -38.13
CA ARG A 391 -11.36 19.00 -38.62
C ARG A 391 -10.90 19.96 -37.54
#